data_AF-A0A7S2RYP3-F1
#
_entry.id   AF-A0A7S2RYP3-F1
#
_cell.length_a   1.000
_cell.length_b   1.000
_cell.length_c   1.000
_cell.angle_alpha   90.00
_cell.angle_beta   90.00
_cell.angle_gamma   90.00
#
_symmetry.space_group_name_H-M   'P 1'
#
loop_
_entity.id
_entity.type
_entity.pdbx_description
1 polymer ?
#
loop_
_entity_poly.entity_id
_entity_poly.type
_entity_poly.pdbx_seq_one_letter_code
_entity_poly.pdbx_strand_id
1 'polypeptide(L)'
;RSAEGALGLDGKYASSEAEAKERSKSKRLDEMKRKLEGYRERENNIIQTIEKLDFSSDSKQYIITRKDIDAGRRLLNLTDVKGPGTIILSQDLSLLENIVPANSTLTPKKYADDAENQNPPGYKDDDHKNSTVLGLIKVSLSNLKDCTVIVRCKILTGLIEVSYCTNVTIRIEKEATVSTIQADLSQELKLQFYDVPSVTAGTKSLWGENSSDRIYHAGVRQMSIEIYQHGFLVMGKNDIDCLTDGATAIGNATAEEVQFVTSVVDEQLITERILQNNSAQTNNSRMTAREFRQHEENKEKVQKQMEEHVKQSVKIITKDKNKEDFVSSSPPVIPSNDDDVVEEVYTDVTKYEKQAIQEECELQKKKGNEAFSSGEYAQAVLFYSLGLDKAAELQTSTLDFAHILYSNRAACFLKLGHFDKALEDTDQALKLDSTFVKALFRRGLAYHAMKNYSEALLVLAKAHEFEPKNKQIKQALQFAEVGHTREMRKRMNG
;
A
#
# COMPACT_ATOMS: atom_id res chain seq x y z
N ARG A 1 57.13 37.78 -1.55
CA ARG A 1 56.01 37.45 -2.48
C ARG A 1 56.31 36.06 -3.01
N SER A 2 56.05 35.04 -2.18
CA SER A 2 54.81 34.24 -2.16
C SER A 2 54.71 33.40 -3.42
N ALA A 3 55.19 32.16 -3.38
CA ALA A 3 54.39 30.99 -2.98
C ALA A 3 53.25 30.65 -3.96
N GLU A 4 53.48 30.79 -5.27
CA GLU A 4 52.58 30.28 -6.32
C GLU A 4 53.23 29.13 -7.11
N GLY A 5 53.85 28.19 -6.39
CA GLY A 5 54.47 26.99 -6.97
C GLY A 5 54.17 25.69 -6.22
N ALA A 6 53.22 25.68 -5.28
CA ALA A 6 53.06 24.56 -4.34
C ALA A 6 51.63 24.00 -4.18
N LEU A 7 50.69 24.35 -5.04
CA LEU A 7 49.36 23.72 -5.04
C LEU A 7 48.93 23.43 -6.48
N GLY A 8 49.26 22.23 -6.94
CA GLY A 8 48.68 21.65 -8.15
C GLY A 8 47.18 21.44 -7.96
N LEU A 9 46.40 22.50 -8.14
CA LEU A 9 44.96 22.45 -8.21
C LEU A 9 44.54 23.08 -9.53
N ASP A 10 44.35 22.22 -10.53
CA ASP A 10 43.71 22.58 -11.79
C ASP A 10 42.28 23.06 -11.54
N GLY A 11 42.11 24.38 -11.37
CA GLY A 11 40.80 25.05 -11.30
C GLY A 11 39.96 24.97 -12.58
N LYS A 12 40.36 24.15 -13.57
CA LYS A 12 39.60 23.89 -14.80
C LYS A 12 38.84 22.56 -14.80
N TYR A 13 39.13 21.64 -13.87
CA TYR A 13 38.48 20.31 -13.83
C TYR A 13 37.25 20.25 -12.90
N ALA A 14 37.17 21.08 -11.87
CA ALA A 14 36.05 21.04 -10.91
C ALA A 14 34.74 21.62 -11.46
N SER A 15 34.79 22.58 -12.40
CA SER A 15 33.57 23.12 -13.03
C SER A 15 32.96 22.15 -14.06
N SER A 16 33.80 21.39 -14.77
CA SER A 16 33.32 20.49 -15.84
C SER A 16 32.61 19.26 -15.30
N GLU A 17 33.03 18.72 -14.14
CA GLU A 17 32.39 17.53 -13.55
C GLU A 17 31.04 17.87 -12.89
N ALA A 18 30.95 19.05 -12.26
CA ALA A 18 29.69 19.56 -11.71
C ALA A 18 28.69 19.88 -12.84
N GLU A 19 29.13 20.58 -13.89
CA GLU A 19 28.32 20.84 -15.09
C GLU A 19 27.92 19.54 -15.82
N ALA A 20 28.81 18.54 -15.87
CA ALA A 20 28.49 17.23 -16.45
C ALA A 20 27.44 16.46 -15.63
N LYS A 21 27.51 16.52 -14.29
CA LYS A 21 26.50 15.94 -13.39
C LYS A 21 25.16 16.65 -13.54
N GLU A 22 25.15 17.96 -13.69
CA GLU A 22 23.93 18.75 -13.88
C GLU A 22 23.28 18.51 -15.25
N ARG A 23 24.08 18.43 -16.32
CA ARG A 23 23.61 18.00 -17.66
C ARG A 23 23.09 16.56 -17.66
N SER A 24 23.71 15.66 -16.89
CA SER A 24 23.23 14.27 -16.73
C SER A 24 21.89 14.22 -15.99
N LYS A 25 21.72 15.01 -14.92
CA LYS A 25 20.43 15.16 -14.22
C LYS A 25 19.35 15.75 -15.13
N SER A 26 19.67 16.77 -15.91
CA SER A 26 18.73 17.36 -16.90
C SER A 26 18.30 16.33 -17.94
N LYS A 27 19.24 15.56 -18.51
CA LYS A 27 18.91 14.50 -19.47
C LYS A 27 18.02 13.41 -18.87
N ARG A 28 18.28 12.98 -17.62
CA ARG A 28 17.43 12.01 -16.92
C ARG A 28 16.03 12.56 -16.64
N LEU A 29 15.92 13.85 -16.29
CA LEU A 29 14.64 14.51 -16.10
C LEU A 29 13.84 14.59 -17.41
N ASP A 30 14.50 14.91 -18.52
CA ASP A 30 13.86 14.95 -19.84
C ASP A 30 13.42 13.56 -20.32
N GLU A 31 14.21 12.52 -20.04
CA GLU A 31 13.83 11.13 -20.32
C GLU A 31 12.62 10.70 -19.47
N MET A 32 12.59 11.07 -18.19
CA MET A 32 11.47 10.78 -17.29
C MET A 32 10.20 11.52 -17.71
N LYS A 33 10.30 12.79 -18.14
CA LYS A 33 9.19 13.54 -18.72
C LYS A 33 8.64 12.87 -19.98
N ARG A 34 9.51 12.43 -20.90
CA ARG A 34 9.08 11.70 -22.11
C ARG A 34 8.39 10.38 -21.77
N LYS A 35 8.88 9.64 -20.77
CA LYS A 35 8.21 8.42 -20.28
C LYS A 35 6.83 8.73 -19.72
N LEU A 36 6.72 9.75 -18.86
CA LEU A 36 5.45 10.21 -18.29
C LEU A 36 4.46 10.65 -19.37
N GLU A 37 4.94 11.39 -20.36
CA GLU A 37 4.15 11.83 -21.51
C GLU A 37 3.67 10.63 -22.34
N GLY A 38 4.54 9.64 -22.57
CA GLY A 38 4.14 8.37 -23.20
C GLY A 38 3.19 7.50 -22.36
N TYR A 39 3.14 7.65 -21.03
CA TYR A 39 2.10 7.04 -20.20
C TYR A 39 0.77 7.79 -20.33
N ARG A 40 0.80 9.14 -20.31
CA ARG A 40 -0.39 9.99 -20.50
C ARG A 40 -1.01 9.79 -21.88
N GLU A 41 -0.21 9.70 -22.93
CA GLU A 41 -0.72 9.41 -24.27
C GLU A 41 -1.40 8.03 -24.34
N ARG A 42 -0.83 7.02 -23.67
CA ARG A 42 -1.45 5.69 -23.57
C ARG A 42 -2.75 5.71 -22.79
N GLU A 43 -2.82 6.46 -21.70
CA GLU A 43 -4.02 6.66 -20.89
C GLU A 43 -5.12 7.38 -21.70
N ASN A 44 -4.76 8.47 -22.39
CA ASN A 44 -5.66 9.22 -23.27
C ASN A 44 -6.22 8.37 -24.43
N ASN A 45 -5.50 7.35 -24.88
CA ASN A 45 -5.96 6.45 -25.94
C ASN A 45 -7.05 5.47 -25.47
N ILE A 46 -7.23 5.29 -24.16
CA ILE A 46 -8.20 4.35 -23.58
C ILE A 46 -9.40 5.10 -22.98
N ILE A 47 -9.25 6.37 -22.63
CA ILE A 47 -10.28 7.21 -22.01
C ILE A 47 -11.10 7.96 -23.06
N GLN A 48 -12.42 7.83 -22.97
CA GLN A 48 -13.36 8.74 -23.60
C GLN A 48 -13.92 9.69 -22.55
N THR A 49 -13.80 11.00 -22.78
CA THR A 49 -14.48 12.01 -21.95
C THR A 49 -15.65 12.60 -22.72
N ILE A 50 -16.83 12.62 -22.10
CA ILE A 50 -18.03 13.32 -22.56
C ILE A 50 -18.28 14.44 -21.56
N GLU A 51 -18.25 15.68 -22.04
CA GLU A 51 -18.32 16.88 -21.19
C GLU A 51 -19.41 17.86 -21.65
N LYS A 52 -19.82 18.75 -20.74
CA LYS A 52 -20.65 19.94 -21.03
C LYS A 52 -22.01 19.62 -21.64
N LEU A 53 -22.67 18.56 -21.18
CA LEU A 53 -24.06 18.29 -21.54
C LEU A 53 -24.98 19.21 -20.72
N ASP A 54 -25.79 20.01 -21.41
CA ASP A 54 -26.76 20.90 -20.80
C ASP A 54 -28.18 20.54 -21.26
N PHE A 55 -29.00 20.07 -20.32
CA PHE A 55 -30.39 19.66 -20.55
C PHE A 55 -31.40 20.78 -20.26
N SER A 56 -30.95 22.03 -20.12
CA SER A 56 -31.85 23.19 -19.92
C SER A 56 -32.76 23.50 -21.11
N SER A 57 -32.49 22.94 -22.30
CA SER A 57 -33.31 23.12 -23.52
C SER A 57 -33.83 21.79 -24.07
N ASP A 58 -35.16 21.66 -24.23
CA ASP A 58 -36.05 20.69 -24.92
C ASP A 58 -35.74 19.17 -24.96
N SER A 59 -34.50 18.74 -24.77
CA SER A 59 -34.09 17.34 -24.77
C SER A 59 -33.97 16.85 -23.33
N LYS A 60 -34.84 15.94 -22.91
CA LYS A 60 -34.80 15.37 -21.54
C LYS A 60 -33.90 14.13 -21.44
N GLN A 61 -33.31 13.67 -22.55
CA GLN A 61 -32.59 12.41 -22.59
C GLN A 61 -31.42 12.42 -23.58
N TYR A 62 -30.29 11.84 -23.18
CA TYR A 62 -29.10 11.61 -24.00
C TYR A 62 -28.70 10.13 -23.90
N ILE A 63 -28.56 9.45 -25.04
CA ILE A 63 -28.17 8.04 -25.07
C ILE A 63 -26.74 7.95 -25.58
N ILE A 64 -25.84 7.48 -24.72
CA ILE A 64 -24.44 7.21 -25.07
C ILE A 64 -24.38 5.81 -25.66
N THR A 65 -24.02 5.74 -26.93
CA THR A 65 -23.86 4.52 -27.70
C THR A 65 -22.40 4.30 -28.06
N ARG A 66 -22.11 3.18 -28.75
CA ARG A 66 -20.77 2.94 -29.30
C ARG A 66 -20.29 4.04 -30.24
N LYS A 67 -21.20 4.74 -30.94
CA LYS A 67 -20.83 5.79 -31.89
C LYS A 67 -20.26 7.04 -31.20
N ASP A 68 -20.64 7.24 -29.94
CA ASP A 68 -20.22 8.39 -29.13
C ASP A 68 -18.86 8.15 -28.43
N ILE A 69 -18.33 6.93 -28.55
CA ILE A 69 -17.06 6.49 -27.95
C ILE A 69 -16.13 6.01 -29.07
N ASP A 70 -14.91 6.54 -29.17
CA ASP A 70 -13.97 6.12 -30.21
C ASP A 70 -13.57 4.63 -30.11
N ALA A 71 -13.20 4.04 -31.26
CA ALA A 71 -12.66 2.69 -31.33
C ALA A 71 -11.49 2.50 -30.32
N GLY A 72 -11.55 1.45 -29.49
CA GLY A 72 -10.52 1.16 -28.49
C GLY A 72 -10.65 1.88 -27.13
N ARG A 73 -11.46 2.93 -27.00
CA ARG A 73 -11.72 3.56 -25.70
C ARG A 73 -12.68 2.73 -24.86
N ARG A 74 -12.29 2.46 -23.61
CA ARG A 74 -13.01 1.57 -22.67
C ARG A 74 -13.18 2.16 -21.29
N LEU A 75 -12.55 3.30 -21.00
CA LEU A 75 -12.78 4.08 -19.79
C LEU A 75 -13.68 5.25 -20.17
N LEU A 76 -14.84 5.40 -19.54
CA LEU A 76 -15.78 6.47 -19.85
C LEU A 76 -15.82 7.46 -18.70
N ASN A 77 -15.46 8.71 -18.98
CA ASN A 77 -15.60 9.84 -18.08
C ASN A 77 -16.76 10.72 -18.54
N LEU A 78 -17.77 10.88 -17.69
CA LEU A 78 -18.86 11.80 -17.91
C LEU A 78 -18.70 12.98 -16.95
N THR A 79 -18.51 14.18 -17.48
CA THR A 79 -18.24 15.37 -16.66
C THR A 79 -19.09 16.57 -17.03
N ASP A 80 -19.28 17.49 -16.08
CA ASP A 80 -19.88 18.81 -16.29
C ASP A 80 -21.29 18.76 -16.94
N VAL A 81 -22.14 17.87 -16.46
CA VAL A 81 -23.54 17.73 -16.90
C VAL A 81 -24.45 18.59 -16.03
N LYS A 82 -25.40 19.30 -16.63
CA LYS A 82 -26.36 20.13 -15.91
C LYS A 82 -27.79 19.97 -16.43
N GLY A 83 -28.74 20.00 -15.50
CA GLY A 83 -30.17 20.14 -15.77
C GLY A 83 -30.94 18.81 -15.73
N PRO A 84 -32.29 18.88 -15.65
CA PRO A 84 -33.21 17.76 -15.46
C PRO A 84 -33.27 16.84 -16.69
N GLY A 85 -32.20 16.07 -16.87
CA GLY A 85 -32.00 15.18 -18.00
C GLY A 85 -31.66 13.76 -17.56
N THR A 86 -31.87 12.83 -18.49
CA THR A 86 -31.54 11.42 -18.32
C THR A 86 -30.44 11.01 -19.28
N ILE A 87 -29.31 10.57 -18.77
CA ILE A 87 -28.22 10.00 -19.55
C ILE A 87 -28.34 8.48 -19.50
N ILE A 88 -28.36 7.81 -20.65
CA ILE A 88 -28.41 6.35 -20.73
C ILE A 88 -27.13 5.83 -21.35
N LEU A 89 -26.40 5.01 -20.61
CA LEU A 89 -25.31 4.19 -21.14
C LEU A 89 -25.94 2.97 -21.82
N SER A 90 -25.91 2.94 -23.15
CA SER A 90 -26.59 1.91 -23.97
C SER A 90 -25.96 0.52 -23.81
N GLN A 91 -26.76 -0.53 -24.00
CA GLN A 91 -26.29 -1.91 -24.13
C GLN A 91 -25.28 -2.09 -25.27
N ASP A 92 -25.31 -1.22 -26.28
CA ASP A 92 -24.34 -1.22 -27.39
C ASP A 92 -22.88 -1.08 -26.91
N LEU A 93 -22.68 -0.45 -25.75
CA LEU A 93 -21.37 -0.33 -25.11
C LEU A 93 -20.86 -1.67 -24.55
N SER A 94 -21.71 -2.69 -24.46
CA SER A 94 -21.29 -4.04 -24.12
C SER A 94 -20.55 -4.70 -25.29
N LEU A 95 -20.77 -4.27 -26.55
CA LEU A 95 -20.18 -4.87 -27.75
C LEU A 95 -18.84 -4.25 -28.17
N LEU A 96 -18.10 -3.70 -27.20
CA LEU A 96 -16.81 -3.05 -27.42
C LEU A 96 -15.69 -4.05 -27.77
N GLU A 97 -15.73 -4.74 -28.92
CA GLU A 97 -14.54 -5.43 -29.48
C GLU A 97 -14.54 -5.66 -31.02
N ASN A 98 -13.34 -5.53 -31.60
CA ASN A 98 -12.88 -5.70 -33.01
C ASN A 98 -13.25 -4.67 -34.10
N ILE A 99 -12.55 -3.52 -34.10
CA ILE A 99 -11.88 -3.02 -35.32
C ILE A 99 -10.47 -2.54 -34.92
N VAL A 100 -9.53 -3.48 -34.83
CA VAL A 100 -8.14 -3.13 -35.14
C VAL A 100 -8.10 -3.09 -36.66
N PRO A 101 -7.99 -1.92 -37.33
CA PRO A 101 -7.75 -1.92 -38.77
C PRO A 101 -6.49 -2.75 -39.00
N ALA A 102 -6.51 -3.67 -39.96
CA ALA A 102 -5.47 -4.66 -40.22
C ALA A 102 -4.04 -4.09 -40.44
N ASN A 103 -3.86 -2.77 -40.36
CA ASN A 103 -2.60 -2.05 -40.49
C ASN A 103 -2.20 -1.20 -39.25
N SER A 104 -2.86 -1.30 -38.09
CA SER A 104 -2.30 -0.64 -36.90
C SER A 104 -1.18 -1.49 -36.30
N THR A 105 0.06 -0.98 -36.33
CA THR A 105 1.24 -1.51 -35.64
C THR A 105 1.16 -1.46 -34.11
N LEU A 106 -0.04 -1.27 -33.56
CA LEU A 106 -0.32 -1.48 -32.14
C LEU A 106 -0.67 -2.95 -31.93
N THR A 107 0.37 -3.77 -31.81
CA THR A 107 0.21 -5.03 -31.09
C THR A 107 -0.09 -4.67 -29.63
N PRO A 108 -1.13 -5.24 -29.00
CA PRO A 108 -1.25 -5.20 -27.55
C PRO A 108 0.08 -5.73 -27.00
N LYS A 109 0.80 -4.91 -26.22
CA LYS A 109 2.00 -5.39 -25.55
C LYS A 109 1.57 -6.49 -24.61
N LYS A 110 1.98 -7.72 -24.88
CA LYS A 110 1.97 -8.79 -23.89
C LYS A 110 3.04 -8.43 -22.85
N TYR A 111 2.59 -8.00 -21.68
CA TYR A 111 3.46 -7.85 -20.52
C TYR A 111 3.55 -9.22 -19.86
N ALA A 112 4.77 -9.70 -19.59
CA ALA A 112 4.99 -11.01 -18.97
C ALA A 112 4.36 -11.12 -17.56
N ASP A 113 4.15 -9.97 -16.91
CA ASP A 113 3.80 -9.84 -15.50
C ASP A 113 2.37 -9.31 -15.26
N ASP A 114 1.58 -9.07 -16.31
CA ASP A 114 0.17 -8.68 -16.15
C ASP A 114 -0.66 -9.93 -15.85
N ALA A 115 -1.20 -9.99 -14.63
CA ALA A 115 -2.09 -11.07 -14.16
C ALA A 115 -3.34 -11.25 -15.04
N GLU A 116 -3.74 -10.23 -15.80
CA GLU A 116 -4.86 -10.27 -16.75
C GLU A 116 -4.52 -10.99 -18.08
N ASN A 117 -3.24 -11.24 -18.37
CA ASN A 117 -2.76 -11.88 -19.62
C ASN A 117 -2.41 -13.37 -19.46
N GLN A 118 -2.49 -13.92 -18.24
CA GLN A 118 -2.19 -15.33 -17.99
C GLN A 118 -3.49 -16.14 -17.95
N ASN A 119 -3.68 -17.05 -18.92
CA ASN A 119 -4.67 -18.09 -18.76
C ASN A 119 -4.28 -18.95 -17.55
N PRO A 120 -5.23 -19.32 -16.66
CA PRO A 120 -4.92 -20.09 -15.47
C PRO A 120 -4.26 -21.44 -15.82
N PRO A 121 -3.38 -21.97 -14.96
CA PRO A 121 -2.64 -23.20 -15.25
C PRO A 121 -3.60 -24.38 -15.39
N GLY A 122 -3.58 -25.04 -16.56
CA GLY A 122 -4.46 -26.18 -16.89
C GLY A 122 -5.28 -26.00 -18.16
N TYR A 123 -5.31 -24.81 -18.74
CA TYR A 123 -5.94 -24.58 -20.05
C TYR A 123 -5.00 -25.07 -21.17
N LYS A 124 -5.28 -26.26 -21.72
CA LYS A 124 -4.66 -26.70 -22.97
C LYS A 124 -5.24 -25.88 -24.11
N ASP A 125 -4.35 -25.34 -24.95
CA ASP A 125 -4.68 -24.67 -26.22
C ASP A 125 -5.34 -25.67 -27.17
N ASP A 126 -6.63 -25.91 -26.99
CA ASP A 126 -7.47 -26.59 -27.97
C ASP A 126 -8.59 -25.62 -28.40
N ASP A 127 -8.53 -25.28 -29.68
CA ASP A 127 -9.49 -24.54 -30.49
C ASP A 127 -9.72 -23.04 -30.22
N HIS A 128 -9.39 -22.25 -31.24
CA HIS A 128 -9.80 -20.87 -31.45
C HIS A 128 -11.25 -20.58 -31.01
N LYS A 129 -11.40 -19.89 -29.87
CA LYS A 129 -12.35 -18.78 -29.72
C LYS A 129 -11.69 -17.68 -28.92
N ASN A 130 -11.41 -16.55 -29.57
CA ASN A 130 -11.13 -15.28 -28.91
C ASN A 130 -12.16 -15.07 -27.80
N SER A 131 -11.72 -15.18 -26.54
CA SER A 131 -12.50 -14.76 -25.38
C SER A 131 -12.73 -13.27 -25.53
N THR A 132 -13.89 -12.92 -26.06
CA THR A 132 -14.27 -11.56 -26.39
C THR A 132 -14.58 -10.83 -25.09
N VAL A 133 -13.79 -9.83 -24.72
CA VAL A 133 -13.98 -9.07 -23.47
C VAL A 133 -14.95 -7.93 -23.75
N LEU A 134 -16.23 -8.23 -23.60
CA LEU A 134 -17.34 -7.34 -23.91
C LEU A 134 -17.62 -6.34 -22.77
N GLY A 135 -17.38 -5.05 -22.97
CA GLY A 135 -17.82 -3.98 -22.04
C GLY A 135 -16.84 -2.82 -21.82
N LEU A 136 -17.30 -1.84 -21.05
CA LEU A 136 -16.46 -0.76 -20.51
C LEU A 136 -15.60 -1.32 -19.38
N ILE A 137 -14.36 -0.85 -19.26
CA ILE A 137 -13.50 -1.20 -18.13
C ILE A 137 -13.98 -0.48 -16.88
N LYS A 138 -14.32 0.82 -16.98
CA LYS A 138 -14.67 1.68 -15.85
C LYS A 138 -15.54 2.84 -16.31
N VAL A 139 -16.41 3.31 -15.43
CA VAL A 139 -17.21 4.53 -15.61
C VAL A 139 -16.91 5.50 -14.47
N SER A 140 -16.57 6.74 -14.80
CA SER A 140 -16.36 7.82 -13.84
C SER A 140 -17.34 8.96 -14.15
N LEU A 141 -18.08 9.38 -13.12
CA LEU A 141 -19.10 10.42 -13.17
C LEU A 141 -18.63 11.59 -12.30
N SER A 142 -18.39 12.76 -12.87
CA SER A 142 -17.85 13.91 -12.14
C SER A 142 -18.61 15.22 -12.40
N ASN A 143 -18.95 15.97 -11.36
CA ASN A 143 -19.61 17.28 -11.51
C ASN A 143 -20.94 17.23 -12.30
N LEU A 144 -21.76 16.21 -12.04
CA LEU A 144 -23.11 16.08 -12.58
C LEU A 144 -24.11 16.79 -11.65
N LYS A 145 -25.10 17.49 -12.21
CA LYS A 145 -26.13 18.21 -11.45
C LYS A 145 -27.53 18.00 -12.00
N ASP A 146 -28.46 17.69 -11.10
CA ASP A 146 -29.90 17.57 -11.37
C ASP A 146 -30.26 16.54 -12.46
N CYS A 147 -29.58 15.40 -12.51
CA CYS A 147 -29.74 14.44 -13.61
C CYS A 147 -29.84 12.99 -13.17
N THR A 148 -30.36 12.14 -14.06
CA THR A 148 -30.41 10.69 -13.89
C THR A 148 -29.44 10.02 -14.84
N VAL A 149 -28.56 9.15 -14.35
CA VAL A 149 -27.69 8.30 -15.16
C VAL A 149 -28.21 6.86 -15.09
N ILE A 150 -28.58 6.28 -16.22
CA ILE A 150 -29.02 4.90 -16.35
C ILE A 150 -27.89 4.08 -16.98
N VAL A 151 -27.40 3.08 -16.26
CA VAL A 151 -26.33 2.18 -16.68
C VAL A 151 -26.95 0.89 -17.21
N ARG A 152 -26.91 0.68 -18.53
CA ARG A 152 -27.39 -0.55 -19.20
C ARG A 152 -26.27 -1.30 -19.93
N CYS A 153 -25.02 -1.13 -19.50
CA CYS A 153 -23.87 -1.74 -20.16
C CYS A 153 -22.99 -2.49 -19.17
N LYS A 154 -22.33 -3.55 -19.65
CA LYS A 154 -21.40 -4.32 -18.84
C LYS A 154 -20.18 -3.48 -18.46
N ILE A 155 -19.85 -3.45 -17.17
CA ILE A 155 -18.64 -2.84 -16.63
C ILE A 155 -17.75 -3.97 -16.12
N LEU A 156 -16.60 -4.14 -16.75
CA LEU A 156 -15.73 -5.31 -16.58
C LEU A 156 -15.12 -5.39 -15.19
N THR A 157 -14.67 -4.25 -14.67
CA THR A 157 -14.16 -4.17 -13.29
C THR A 157 -15.27 -4.14 -12.25
N GLY A 158 -16.53 -3.93 -12.67
CA GLY A 158 -17.64 -3.66 -11.77
C GLY A 158 -17.54 -2.35 -11.00
N LEU A 159 -16.61 -1.44 -11.37
CA LEU A 159 -16.36 -0.19 -10.67
C LEU A 159 -17.05 1.00 -11.33
N ILE A 160 -17.84 1.74 -10.55
CA ILE A 160 -18.34 3.07 -10.90
C ILE A 160 -17.76 4.09 -9.90
N GLU A 161 -17.15 5.14 -10.41
CA GLU A 161 -16.71 6.28 -9.61
C GLU A 161 -17.68 7.46 -9.77
N VAL A 162 -17.96 8.14 -8.68
CA VAL A 162 -18.86 9.28 -8.59
C VAL A 162 -18.18 10.36 -7.77
N SER A 163 -18.07 11.58 -8.29
CA SER A 163 -17.41 12.67 -7.58
C SER A 163 -18.07 14.02 -7.85
N TYR A 164 -18.19 14.87 -6.82
CA TYR A 164 -18.70 16.24 -6.97
C TYR A 164 -20.11 16.33 -7.59
N CYS A 165 -20.96 15.31 -7.41
CA CYS A 165 -22.30 15.27 -7.97
C CYS A 165 -23.33 15.88 -7.01
N THR A 166 -24.38 16.53 -7.54
CA THR A 166 -25.45 17.13 -6.72
C THR A 166 -26.82 16.79 -7.29
N ASN A 167 -27.71 16.22 -6.47
CA ASN A 167 -29.05 15.80 -6.88
C ASN A 167 -29.00 14.89 -8.11
N VAL A 168 -28.29 13.77 -7.98
CA VAL A 168 -28.05 12.82 -9.08
C VAL A 168 -28.61 11.45 -8.71
N THR A 169 -29.39 10.87 -9.63
CA THR A 169 -29.85 9.47 -9.51
C THR A 169 -29.04 8.59 -10.45
N ILE A 170 -28.35 7.59 -9.92
CA ILE A 170 -27.68 6.55 -10.69
C ILE A 170 -28.52 5.28 -10.61
N ARG A 171 -29.10 4.90 -11.74
CA ARG A 171 -29.89 3.69 -11.92
C ARG A 171 -29.07 2.65 -12.65
N ILE A 172 -28.86 1.51 -12.04
CA ILE A 172 -28.11 0.39 -12.62
C ILE A 172 -29.14 -0.69 -12.94
N GLU A 173 -29.20 -1.11 -14.21
CA GLU A 173 -30.14 -2.13 -14.68
C GLU A 173 -29.45 -3.49 -14.87
N LYS A 174 -30.25 -4.54 -15.04
CA LYS A 174 -29.82 -5.95 -15.10
C LYS A 174 -28.74 -6.27 -16.13
N GLU A 175 -28.58 -5.44 -17.17
CA GLU A 175 -27.57 -5.62 -18.21
C GLU A 175 -26.19 -5.07 -17.81
N ALA A 176 -26.11 -4.33 -16.71
CA ALA A 176 -24.87 -3.85 -16.14
C ALA A 176 -24.32 -4.82 -15.09
N THR A 177 -23.00 -4.85 -14.93
CA THR A 177 -22.33 -5.61 -13.89
C THR A 177 -21.61 -4.63 -13.00
N VAL A 178 -22.00 -4.55 -11.73
CA VAL A 178 -21.41 -3.63 -10.75
C VAL A 178 -21.14 -4.42 -9.49
N SER A 179 -19.98 -4.24 -8.90
CA SER A 179 -19.63 -4.77 -7.56
C SER A 179 -19.34 -3.62 -6.61
N THR A 180 -18.63 -2.61 -7.11
CA THR A 180 -18.10 -1.51 -6.32
C THR A 180 -18.56 -0.17 -6.86
N ILE A 181 -19.11 0.67 -5.98
CA ILE A 181 -19.31 2.09 -6.27
C ILE A 181 -18.42 2.88 -5.33
N GLN A 182 -17.64 3.82 -5.86
CA GLN A 182 -16.91 4.79 -5.05
C GLN A 182 -17.54 6.18 -5.26
N ALA A 183 -18.05 6.78 -4.19
CA ALA A 183 -18.73 8.07 -4.24
C ALA A 183 -18.07 9.08 -3.30
N ASP A 184 -17.52 10.15 -3.85
CA ASP A 184 -16.79 11.16 -3.10
C ASP A 184 -17.45 12.54 -3.26
N LEU A 185 -17.49 13.33 -2.18
CA LEU A 185 -17.84 14.76 -2.19
C LEU A 185 -19.13 15.09 -2.95
N SER A 186 -20.19 14.30 -2.75
CA SER A 186 -21.46 14.41 -3.49
C SER A 186 -22.64 14.69 -2.54
N GLN A 187 -23.72 15.28 -3.03
CA GLN A 187 -24.91 15.61 -2.24
C GLN A 187 -26.17 15.12 -2.95
N GLU A 188 -27.15 14.62 -2.19
CA GLU A 188 -28.43 14.11 -2.72
C GLU A 188 -28.19 13.03 -3.81
N LEU A 189 -27.30 12.09 -3.49
CA LEU A 189 -26.95 10.99 -4.39
C LEU A 189 -27.91 9.81 -4.18
N LYS A 190 -28.65 9.44 -5.22
CA LYS A 190 -29.55 8.28 -5.19
C LYS A 190 -28.98 7.14 -6.03
N LEU A 191 -28.76 5.99 -5.41
CA LEU A 191 -28.29 4.77 -6.06
C LEU A 191 -29.45 3.77 -6.12
N GLN A 192 -29.78 3.30 -7.32
CA GLN A 192 -30.84 2.31 -7.51
C GLN A 192 -30.32 1.11 -8.30
N PHE A 193 -30.44 -0.08 -7.73
CA PHE A 193 -30.04 -1.33 -8.34
C PHE A 193 -31.30 -2.09 -8.78
N TYR A 194 -31.43 -2.43 -10.07
CA TYR A 194 -32.55 -3.19 -10.62
C TYR A 194 -32.06 -4.51 -11.18
N ASP A 195 -32.25 -5.60 -10.44
CA ASP A 195 -31.86 -6.97 -10.85
C ASP A 195 -30.40 -7.05 -11.34
N VAL A 196 -29.51 -6.27 -10.70
CA VAL A 196 -28.11 -6.12 -11.11
C VAL A 196 -27.31 -7.37 -10.73
N PRO A 197 -26.64 -8.06 -11.66
CA PRO A 197 -25.73 -9.15 -11.34
C PRO A 197 -24.47 -8.67 -10.60
N SER A 198 -24.07 -9.41 -9.56
CA SER A 198 -22.78 -9.20 -8.89
C SER A 198 -21.62 -9.71 -9.75
N VAL A 199 -20.45 -9.06 -9.65
CA VAL A 199 -19.24 -9.46 -10.39
C VAL A 199 -18.52 -10.56 -9.62
N THR A 200 -18.91 -11.82 -9.84
CA THR A 200 -18.15 -12.98 -9.36
C THR A 200 -18.28 -14.13 -10.33
N ALA A 201 -17.15 -14.68 -10.75
CA ALA A 201 -17.08 -15.77 -11.71
C ALA A 201 -17.94 -16.97 -11.22
N GLY A 202 -19.03 -17.25 -11.94
CA GLY A 202 -19.80 -18.49 -11.79
C GLY A 202 -21.03 -18.46 -10.87
N THR A 203 -21.34 -17.36 -10.17
CA THR A 203 -22.58 -17.26 -9.37
C THR A 203 -23.63 -16.39 -10.06
N LYS A 204 -24.90 -16.83 -10.08
CA LYS A 204 -26.05 -16.02 -10.54
C LYS A 204 -26.57 -15.10 -9.42
N SER A 205 -25.65 -14.53 -8.64
CA SER A 205 -26.01 -13.67 -7.50
C SER A 205 -26.35 -12.26 -7.97
N LEU A 206 -27.32 -11.65 -7.29
CA LEU A 206 -27.66 -10.25 -7.48
C LEU A 206 -26.85 -9.37 -6.52
N TRP A 207 -26.73 -8.08 -6.87
CA TRP A 207 -26.01 -7.10 -6.06
C TRP A 207 -26.59 -7.04 -4.65
N GLY A 208 -25.73 -7.20 -3.66
CA GLY A 208 -26.11 -7.27 -2.24
C GLY A 208 -26.31 -8.70 -1.70
N GLU A 209 -26.36 -9.72 -2.56
CA GLU A 209 -26.28 -11.12 -2.11
C GLU A 209 -24.82 -11.55 -1.88
N ASN A 210 -23.88 -10.86 -2.52
CA ASN A 210 -22.46 -11.17 -2.41
C ASN A 210 -21.78 -10.37 -1.30
N SER A 211 -20.98 -11.06 -0.50
CA SER A 211 -20.16 -10.44 0.54
C SER A 211 -19.10 -9.48 0.01
N SER A 212 -18.79 -9.43 -1.29
CA SER A 212 -17.82 -8.49 -1.87
C SER A 212 -18.45 -7.19 -2.41
N ASP A 213 -19.79 -7.11 -2.49
CA ASP A 213 -20.45 -5.92 -3.02
C ASP A 213 -20.37 -4.78 -2.01
N ARG A 214 -19.89 -3.61 -2.47
CA ARG A 214 -19.53 -2.48 -1.60
C ARG A 214 -19.82 -1.14 -2.25
N ILE A 215 -20.29 -0.18 -1.44
CA ILE A 215 -20.35 1.24 -1.80
C ILE A 215 -19.40 1.97 -0.87
N TYR A 216 -18.26 2.40 -1.38
CA TYR A 216 -17.33 3.27 -0.67
C TYR A 216 -17.79 4.71 -0.80
N HIS A 217 -17.79 5.46 0.29
CA HIS A 217 -18.15 6.87 0.23
C HIS A 217 -17.41 7.75 1.25
N ALA A 218 -17.03 8.96 0.83
CA ALA A 218 -16.40 9.98 1.68
C ALA A 218 -16.98 11.37 1.36
N GLY A 219 -17.36 12.12 2.40
CA GLY A 219 -17.96 13.45 2.22
C GLY A 219 -19.27 13.48 1.43
N VAL A 220 -20.02 12.37 1.40
CA VAL A 220 -21.34 12.29 0.73
C VAL A 220 -22.47 12.62 1.70
N ARG A 221 -23.42 13.46 1.29
CA ARG A 221 -24.58 13.87 2.09
C ARG A 221 -25.90 13.44 1.46
N GLN A 222 -26.88 13.06 2.29
CA GLN A 222 -28.22 12.66 1.86
C GLN A 222 -28.19 11.58 0.76
N MET A 223 -27.37 10.55 0.97
CA MET A 223 -27.32 9.42 0.04
C MET A 223 -28.51 8.49 0.29
N SER A 224 -29.12 8.00 -0.79
CA SER A 224 -30.16 6.97 -0.72
C SER A 224 -29.76 5.78 -1.57
N ILE A 225 -30.02 4.57 -1.08
CA ILE A 225 -29.74 3.32 -1.77
C ILE A 225 -31.03 2.52 -1.81
N GLU A 226 -31.40 2.05 -3.00
CA GLU A 226 -32.57 1.21 -3.22
C GLU A 226 -32.19 0.00 -4.07
N ILE A 227 -32.55 -1.19 -3.61
CA ILE A 227 -32.34 -2.46 -4.30
C ILE A 227 -33.71 -3.01 -4.69
N TYR A 228 -33.92 -3.15 -5.99
CA TYR A 228 -35.11 -3.69 -6.60
C TYR A 228 -34.81 -5.08 -7.17
N GLN A 229 -35.68 -6.04 -6.86
CA GLN A 229 -35.68 -7.35 -7.48
C GLN A 229 -37.05 -7.62 -8.09
N HIS A 230 -37.07 -8.07 -9.35
CA HIS A 230 -38.30 -8.34 -10.10
C HIS A 230 -39.30 -7.16 -10.10
N GLY A 231 -38.78 -5.93 -10.05
CA GLY A 231 -39.57 -4.69 -10.02
C GLY A 231 -40.10 -4.28 -8.63
N PHE A 232 -39.82 -5.04 -7.57
CA PHE A 232 -40.21 -4.70 -6.20
C PHE A 232 -39.01 -4.20 -5.41
N LEU A 233 -39.21 -3.16 -4.58
CA LEU A 233 -38.20 -2.69 -3.64
C LEU A 233 -38.03 -3.75 -2.54
N VAL A 234 -36.86 -4.40 -2.51
CA VAL A 234 -36.53 -5.43 -1.51
C VAL A 234 -35.76 -4.83 -0.35
N MET A 235 -34.91 -3.84 -0.62
CA MET A 235 -34.09 -3.20 0.39
C MET A 235 -33.92 -1.72 0.06
N GLY A 236 -33.99 -0.86 1.07
CA GLY A 236 -33.81 0.57 0.89
C GLY A 236 -33.27 1.23 2.15
N LYS A 237 -32.37 2.19 1.97
CA LYS A 237 -31.87 3.05 3.04
C LYS A 237 -31.83 4.47 2.52
N ASN A 238 -32.57 5.34 3.19
CA ASN A 238 -32.64 6.77 2.87
C ASN A 238 -31.81 7.56 3.88
N ASP A 239 -31.51 8.80 3.54
CA ASP A 239 -30.86 9.77 4.42
C ASP A 239 -29.55 9.26 5.05
N ILE A 240 -28.76 8.53 4.27
CA ILE A 240 -27.40 8.15 4.67
C ILE A 240 -26.57 9.43 4.64
N ASP A 241 -26.38 10.01 5.82
CA ASP A 241 -25.53 11.17 6.02
C ASP A 241 -24.44 10.81 7.04
N CYS A 242 -23.22 10.69 6.52
CA CYS A 242 -22.05 10.33 7.31
C CYS A 242 -21.75 11.32 8.43
N LEU A 243 -22.26 12.55 8.34
CA LEU A 243 -22.02 13.62 9.33
C LEU A 243 -22.98 13.55 10.51
N THR A 244 -24.24 13.15 10.29
CA THR A 244 -25.26 13.07 11.35
C THR A 244 -25.18 11.77 12.15
N ASP A 245 -24.66 10.69 11.57
CA ASP A 245 -24.47 9.38 12.24
C ASP A 245 -23.26 9.34 13.20
N GLY A 246 -22.79 10.50 13.69
CA GLY A 246 -21.81 10.57 14.77
C GLY A 246 -20.37 10.27 14.34
N ALA A 247 -19.95 10.77 13.17
CA ALA A 247 -18.55 10.78 12.77
C ALA A 247 -17.72 11.69 13.71
N THR A 248 -17.39 11.20 14.91
CA THR A 248 -16.29 11.74 15.70
C THR A 248 -15.01 11.51 14.91
N ALA A 249 -14.46 12.60 14.37
CA ALA A 249 -13.09 12.64 13.90
C ALA A 249 -12.18 12.08 14.99
N ILE A 250 -11.50 10.96 14.70
CA ILE A 250 -10.45 10.46 15.57
C ILE A 250 -9.17 11.08 15.03
N GLY A 251 -8.60 12.05 15.74
CA GLY A 251 -7.44 12.83 15.29
C GLY A 251 -7.81 14.08 14.48
N ASN A 252 -6.85 14.61 13.71
CA ASN A 252 -6.99 15.86 12.95
C ASN A 252 -7.73 15.71 11.61
N ALA A 253 -8.31 14.54 11.32
CA ALA A 253 -8.98 14.29 10.05
C ALA A 253 -10.33 15.01 10.00
N THR A 254 -10.58 15.75 8.93
CA THR A 254 -11.87 16.37 8.66
C THR A 254 -12.91 15.29 8.33
N ALA A 255 -14.20 15.61 8.49
CA ALA A 255 -15.28 14.71 8.10
C ALA A 255 -15.23 14.26 6.64
N GLU A 256 -14.65 15.08 5.76
CA GLU A 256 -14.48 14.81 4.33
C GLU A 256 -13.36 13.80 4.05
N GLU A 257 -12.45 13.58 5.01
CA GLU A 257 -11.34 12.62 4.92
C GLU A 257 -11.69 11.24 5.49
N VAL A 258 -12.83 11.10 6.17
CA VAL A 258 -13.28 9.82 6.73
C VAL A 258 -13.99 9.01 5.65
N GLN A 259 -13.44 7.83 5.33
CA GLN A 259 -14.04 6.90 4.39
C GLN A 259 -15.01 5.95 5.11
N PHE A 260 -16.17 5.75 4.49
CA PHE A 260 -17.19 4.81 4.91
C PHE A 260 -17.42 3.76 3.84
N VAL A 261 -17.99 2.65 4.25
CA VAL A 261 -18.45 1.61 3.35
C VAL A 261 -19.86 1.19 3.71
N THR A 262 -20.72 1.13 2.70
CA THR A 262 -22.06 0.58 2.82
C THR A 262 -22.11 -0.77 2.10
N SER A 263 -22.64 -1.78 2.77
CA SER A 263 -22.78 -3.14 2.26
C SER A 263 -24.06 -3.78 2.78
N VAL A 264 -24.45 -4.89 2.15
CA VAL A 264 -25.56 -5.71 2.65
C VAL A 264 -25.01 -6.74 3.63
N VAL A 265 -25.57 -6.75 4.83
CA VAL A 265 -25.24 -7.67 5.91
C VAL A 265 -26.55 -8.15 6.50
N ASP A 266 -26.75 -9.47 6.57
CA ASP A 266 -27.94 -10.08 7.16
C ASP A 266 -29.24 -9.44 6.62
N GLU A 267 -29.30 -9.27 5.29
CA GLU A 267 -30.42 -8.65 4.54
C GLU A 267 -30.71 -7.17 4.89
N GLN A 268 -29.71 -6.44 5.42
CA GLN A 268 -29.84 -5.02 5.74
C GLN A 268 -28.66 -4.20 5.19
N LEU A 269 -28.94 -2.95 4.79
CA LEU A 269 -27.91 -2.00 4.38
C LEU A 269 -27.23 -1.40 5.62
N ILE A 270 -26.01 -1.86 5.88
CA ILE A 270 -25.18 -1.38 6.98
C ILE A 270 -24.13 -0.44 6.43
N THR A 271 -23.97 0.72 7.07
CA THR A 271 -22.93 1.69 6.77
C THR A 271 -21.93 1.67 7.91
N GLU A 272 -20.68 1.34 7.61
CA GLU A 272 -19.61 1.24 8.59
C GLU A 272 -18.48 2.23 8.25
N ARG A 273 -17.85 2.77 9.29
CA ARG A 273 -16.61 3.53 9.13
C ARG A 273 -15.47 2.58 8.78
N ILE A 274 -14.68 2.95 7.79
CA ILE A 274 -13.44 2.26 7.48
C ILE A 274 -12.39 2.70 8.48
N LEU A 275 -11.80 1.72 9.16
CA LEU A 275 -10.70 1.96 10.06
C LEU A 275 -9.39 1.85 9.29
N GLN A 276 -8.51 2.82 9.52
CA GLN A 276 -7.11 2.69 9.18
C GLN A 276 -6.39 2.17 10.41
N ASN A 277 -5.65 1.07 10.27
CA ASN A 277 -4.74 0.63 11.31
C ASN A 277 -3.64 1.68 11.49
N ASN A 278 -3.72 2.44 12.58
CA ASN A 278 -2.66 3.36 13.00
C ASN A 278 -1.51 2.63 13.73
N SER A 279 -1.57 1.30 13.86
CA SER A 279 -0.39 0.52 14.20
C SER A 279 0.50 0.41 12.97
N ALA A 280 1.66 1.08 13.04
CA ALA A 280 2.73 0.91 12.07
C ALA A 280 3.00 -0.59 11.85
N GLN A 281 3.07 -0.97 10.57
CA GLN A 281 3.31 -2.33 10.05
C GLN A 281 2.12 -3.29 10.17
N THR A 282 1.34 -3.37 9.08
CA THR A 282 1.29 -4.51 8.14
C THR A 282 -0.04 -4.41 7.39
N ASN A 283 0.04 -4.19 6.07
CA ASN A 283 -1.07 -3.94 5.15
C ASN A 283 -1.94 -2.72 5.50
N ASN A 284 -2.07 -1.78 4.55
CA ASN A 284 -3.14 -0.77 4.54
C ASN A 284 -4.50 -1.46 4.28
N SER A 285 -4.83 -2.50 5.05
CA SER A 285 -6.13 -3.15 5.00
C SER A 285 -7.11 -2.21 5.69
N ARG A 286 -7.66 -1.33 4.86
CA ARG A 286 -8.89 -0.61 5.13
C ARG A 286 -9.97 -1.65 5.39
N MET A 287 -10.39 -1.76 6.64
CA MET A 287 -11.37 -2.76 7.06
C MET A 287 -12.41 -2.12 7.98
N THR A 288 -13.61 -2.69 8.01
CA THR A 288 -14.66 -2.21 8.92
C THR A 288 -14.37 -2.62 10.35
N ALA A 289 -15.03 -2.00 11.33
CA ALA A 289 -14.88 -2.38 12.74
C ALA A 289 -15.28 -3.86 12.97
N ARG A 290 -16.28 -4.35 12.25
CA ARG A 290 -16.69 -5.76 12.27
C ARG A 290 -15.61 -6.67 11.70
N GLU A 291 -15.08 -6.34 10.53
CA GLU A 291 -14.01 -7.10 9.87
C GLU A 291 -12.74 -7.12 10.74
N PHE A 292 -12.41 -6.00 11.39
CA PHE A 292 -11.30 -5.91 12.34
C PHE A 292 -11.47 -6.86 13.53
N ARG A 293 -12.66 -6.90 14.16
CA ARG A 293 -12.95 -7.83 15.25
C ARG A 293 -12.83 -9.29 14.81
N GLN A 294 -13.39 -9.61 13.65
CA GLN A 294 -13.32 -10.97 13.11
C GLN A 294 -11.88 -11.38 12.80
N HIS A 295 -11.08 -10.45 12.27
CA HIS A 295 -9.65 -10.66 12.03
C HIS A 295 -8.90 -10.91 13.34
N GLU A 296 -9.14 -10.13 14.39
CA GLU A 296 -8.52 -10.32 15.71
C GLU A 296 -8.94 -11.65 16.36
N GLU A 297 -10.23 -12.02 16.30
CA GLU A 297 -10.71 -13.32 16.79
C GLU A 297 -10.06 -14.49 16.04
N ASN A 298 -9.92 -14.39 14.71
CA ASN A 298 -9.27 -15.41 13.91
C ASN A 298 -7.77 -15.48 14.22
N LYS A 299 -7.10 -14.34 14.40
CA LYS A 299 -5.71 -14.26 14.84
C LYS A 299 -5.50 -14.90 16.21
N GLU A 300 -6.41 -14.66 17.17
CA GLU A 300 -6.37 -15.33 18.47
C GLU A 300 -6.57 -16.84 18.36
N LYS A 301 -7.47 -17.31 17.49
CA LYS A 301 -7.69 -18.74 17.26
C LYS A 301 -6.44 -19.40 16.67
N VAL A 302 -5.83 -18.78 15.66
CA VAL A 302 -4.58 -19.25 15.03
C VAL A 302 -3.44 -19.25 16.04
N GLN A 303 -3.31 -18.19 16.85
CA GLN A 303 -2.30 -18.10 17.89
C GLN A 303 -2.46 -19.21 18.95
N LYS A 304 -3.70 -19.47 19.40
CA LYS A 304 -4.01 -20.56 20.34
C LYS A 304 -3.67 -21.93 19.75
N GLN A 305 -4.01 -22.17 18.49
CA GLN A 305 -3.67 -23.42 17.78
C GLN A 305 -2.15 -23.58 17.62
N MET A 306 -1.44 -22.50 17.27
CA MET A 306 0.02 -22.50 17.14
C MET A 306 0.71 -22.74 18.49
N GLU A 307 0.23 -22.14 19.58
CA GLU A 307 0.73 -22.39 20.94
C GLU A 307 0.48 -23.82 21.42
N GLU A 308 -0.66 -24.41 21.07
CA GLU A 308 -0.94 -25.82 21.34
C GLU A 308 0.00 -26.74 20.55
N HIS A 309 0.25 -26.44 19.27
CA HIS A 309 1.20 -27.16 18.43
C HIS A 309 2.64 -27.05 18.95
N VAL A 310 3.04 -25.88 19.43
CA VAL A 310 4.35 -25.64 20.07
C VAL A 310 4.46 -26.40 21.40
N LYS A 311 3.41 -26.41 22.23
CA LYS A 311 3.39 -27.18 23.48
C LYS A 311 3.48 -28.69 23.25
N GLN A 312 2.82 -29.19 22.21
CA GLN A 312 2.90 -30.61 21.83
C GLN A 312 4.29 -30.98 21.32
N SER A 313 4.89 -30.16 20.46
CA SER A 313 6.26 -30.39 19.94
C SER A 313 7.35 -30.25 21.02
N VAL A 314 7.21 -29.32 21.97
CA VAL A 314 8.11 -29.21 23.14
C VAL A 314 8.00 -30.43 24.07
N LYS A 315 6.79 -30.97 24.28
CA LYS A 315 6.58 -32.21 25.07
C LYS A 315 7.29 -33.42 24.46
N ILE A 316 7.32 -33.52 23.13
CA ILE A 316 8.00 -34.60 22.40
C ILE A 316 9.53 -34.49 22.61
N ILE A 317 10.10 -33.29 22.49
CA ILE A 317 11.55 -33.05 22.68
C ILE A 317 12.01 -33.35 24.13
N THR A 318 11.16 -33.11 25.13
CA THR A 318 11.50 -33.38 26.53
C THR A 318 11.49 -34.86 26.92
N LYS A 319 10.89 -35.75 26.12
CA LYS A 319 10.90 -37.20 26.39
C LYS A 319 12.18 -37.89 25.93
N ASP A 320 12.93 -37.32 24.99
CA ASP A 320 14.06 -37.98 24.33
C ASP A 320 15.46 -37.58 24.85
N LYS A 321 15.57 -36.78 25.91
CA LYS A 321 16.88 -36.45 26.49
C LYS A 321 17.33 -37.49 27.51
N ASN A 322 17.86 -38.61 27.02
CA ASN A 322 18.86 -39.41 27.72
C ASN A 322 20.00 -39.80 26.76
N LYS A 323 21.21 -39.35 27.12
CA LYS A 323 22.56 -39.64 26.59
C LYS A 323 23.14 -38.71 25.52
N GLU A 324 24.31 -38.21 25.90
CA GLU A 324 25.31 -37.42 25.18
C GLU A 324 25.98 -38.27 24.08
N ASP A 325 26.32 -37.68 22.93
CA ASP A 325 27.71 -37.41 22.52
C ASP A 325 27.82 -36.90 21.06
N PHE A 326 28.91 -36.17 20.85
CA PHE A 326 29.38 -35.44 19.67
C PHE A 326 29.67 -36.33 18.44
N VAL A 327 29.52 -35.80 17.21
CA VAL A 327 30.47 -35.83 16.07
C VAL A 327 29.77 -35.64 14.70
N SER A 328 30.31 -34.68 13.95
CA SER A 328 30.24 -34.37 12.50
C SER A 328 30.10 -35.55 11.53
N SER A 329 29.24 -35.43 10.51
CA SER A 329 29.60 -35.61 9.08
C SER A 329 28.40 -35.38 8.11
N SER A 330 28.76 -35.00 6.88
CA SER A 330 27.99 -34.50 5.72
C SER A 330 26.71 -35.26 5.30
N PRO A 331 25.80 -34.61 4.53
CA PRO A 331 24.53 -35.23 4.13
C PRO A 331 24.70 -36.17 2.92
N PRO A 332 24.00 -37.34 2.89
CA PRO A 332 23.89 -38.16 1.71
C PRO A 332 22.66 -37.80 0.84
N VAL A 333 22.74 -38.20 -0.42
CA VAL A 333 21.84 -37.94 -1.56
C VAL A 333 20.74 -39.01 -1.67
N ILE A 334 19.48 -38.56 -1.76
CA ILE A 334 18.24 -38.99 -2.50
C ILE A 334 17.90 -40.51 -2.62
N PRO A 335 16.62 -40.92 -2.48
CA PRO A 335 15.80 -41.14 -3.69
C PRO A 335 14.33 -40.67 -3.61
N SER A 336 13.83 -40.35 -4.80
CA SER A 336 12.46 -40.09 -5.24
C SER A 336 11.41 -41.12 -4.81
N ASN A 337 10.18 -40.66 -4.53
CA ASN A 337 8.94 -41.14 -5.18
C ASN A 337 7.75 -40.25 -4.80
N ASP A 338 6.89 -40.03 -5.80
CA ASP A 338 5.65 -39.27 -5.80
C ASP A 338 4.58 -39.86 -4.86
N ASP A 339 3.77 -38.99 -4.24
CA ASP A 339 2.30 -38.93 -4.40
C ASP A 339 1.67 -37.89 -3.44
N ASP A 340 1.06 -36.88 -4.05
CA ASP A 340 -0.05 -36.02 -3.62
C ASP A 340 -0.27 -35.70 -2.12
N VAL A 341 0.13 -34.49 -1.71
CA VAL A 341 -0.56 -33.70 -0.68
C VAL A 341 -0.57 -32.23 -1.10
N VAL A 342 -1.77 -31.62 -1.10
CA VAL A 342 -2.01 -30.19 -1.33
C VAL A 342 -1.30 -29.40 -0.23
N GLU A 343 -0.19 -28.77 -0.59
CA GLU A 343 0.58 -27.90 0.28
C GLU A 343 0.42 -26.45 -0.19
N GLU A 344 -0.18 -25.61 0.66
CA GLU A 344 -0.18 -24.15 0.52
C GLU A 344 1.26 -23.64 0.62
N VAL A 345 1.97 -23.59 -0.50
CA VAL A 345 3.32 -23.02 -0.58
C VAL A 345 3.21 -21.52 -0.85
N TYR A 346 2.97 -20.74 0.21
CA TYR A 346 3.47 -19.37 0.27
C TYR A 346 4.95 -19.44 0.60
N THR A 347 5.83 -19.60 -0.39
CA THR A 347 7.20 -19.04 -0.37
C THR A 347 7.89 -19.36 -1.69
N ASP A 348 8.16 -18.32 -2.48
CA ASP A 348 9.51 -18.05 -2.95
C ASP A 348 9.55 -16.64 -3.54
N VAL A 349 9.97 -15.66 -2.73
CA VAL A 349 10.33 -14.33 -3.23
C VAL A 349 11.37 -14.52 -4.31
N THR A 350 11.04 -14.15 -5.54
CA THR A 350 11.91 -14.38 -6.70
C THR A 350 13.23 -13.63 -6.51
N LYS A 351 14.32 -14.15 -7.09
CA LYS A 351 15.65 -13.50 -7.03
C LYS A 351 15.61 -12.01 -7.41
N TYR A 352 14.71 -11.65 -8.33
CA TYR A 352 14.51 -10.28 -8.81
C TYR A 352 13.80 -9.39 -7.78
N GLU A 353 12.80 -9.89 -7.05
CA GLU A 353 12.13 -9.17 -5.97
C GLU A 353 13.08 -8.90 -4.80
N LYS A 354 13.92 -9.88 -4.42
CA LYS A 354 14.96 -9.67 -3.39
C LYS A 354 15.93 -8.56 -3.76
N GLN A 355 16.34 -8.52 -5.04
CA GLN A 355 17.22 -7.46 -5.56
C GLN A 355 16.54 -6.09 -5.56
N ALA A 356 15.28 -6.00 -6.02
CA ALA A 356 14.53 -4.76 -6.03
C ALA A 356 14.32 -4.19 -4.62
N ILE A 357 13.98 -5.04 -3.65
CA ILE A 357 13.82 -4.65 -2.24
C ILE A 357 15.16 -4.18 -1.65
N GLN A 358 16.26 -4.87 -1.96
CA GLN A 358 17.59 -4.46 -1.51
C GLN A 358 17.99 -3.09 -2.08
N GLU A 359 17.76 -2.84 -3.37
CA GLU A 359 18.02 -1.55 -4.00
C GLU A 359 17.19 -0.42 -3.36
N GLU A 360 15.91 -0.68 -3.07
CA GLU A 360 15.04 0.29 -2.41
C GLU A 360 15.51 0.58 -0.96
N CYS A 361 15.89 -0.45 -0.21
CA CYS A 361 16.46 -0.28 1.13
C CYS A 361 17.73 0.58 1.11
N GLU A 362 18.61 0.38 0.12
CA GLU A 362 19.82 1.19 -0.05
C GLU A 362 19.51 2.64 -0.45
N LEU A 363 18.51 2.84 -1.30
CA LEU A 363 18.03 4.17 -1.67
C LEU A 363 17.50 4.94 -0.46
N GLN A 364 16.66 4.30 0.36
CA GLN A 364 16.11 4.91 1.57
C GLN A 364 17.20 5.19 2.61
N LYS A 365 18.15 4.26 2.80
CA LYS A 365 19.35 4.49 3.62
C LYS A 365 20.12 5.73 3.16
N LYS A 366 20.32 5.89 1.85
CA LYS A 366 21.04 7.03 1.28
C LYS A 366 20.31 8.35 1.55
N LYS A 367 19.00 8.41 1.28
CA LYS A 367 18.16 9.59 1.58
C LYS A 367 18.19 9.93 3.08
N GLY A 368 18.11 8.93 3.95
CA GLY A 368 18.25 9.11 5.40
C GLY A 368 19.60 9.68 5.80
N ASN A 369 20.70 9.18 5.21
CA ASN A 369 22.04 9.71 5.47
C ASN A 369 22.22 11.15 4.96
N GLU A 370 21.62 11.51 3.83
CA GLU A 370 21.62 12.87 3.28
C GLU A 370 20.86 13.83 4.21
N ALA A 371 19.66 13.45 4.65
CA ALA A 371 18.88 14.22 5.62
C ALA A 371 19.61 14.36 6.97
N PHE A 372 20.24 13.28 7.47
CA PHE A 372 21.01 13.30 8.71
C PHE A 372 22.20 14.26 8.64
N SER A 373 22.92 14.25 7.51
CA SER A 373 24.06 15.14 7.27
C SER A 373 23.62 16.61 7.14
N SER A 374 22.39 16.84 6.70
CA SER A 374 21.76 18.17 6.61
C SER A 374 21.17 18.65 7.95
N GLY A 375 21.20 17.83 9.00
CA GLY A 375 20.64 18.15 10.32
C GLY A 375 19.13 17.92 10.44
N GLU A 376 18.48 17.40 9.40
CA GLU A 376 17.05 17.13 9.34
C GLU A 376 16.74 15.75 9.98
N TYR A 377 16.97 15.65 11.30
CA TYR A 377 16.93 14.35 11.99
C TYR A 377 15.56 13.66 11.96
N ALA A 378 14.46 14.42 12.02
CA ALA A 378 13.10 13.86 11.91
C ALA A 378 12.82 13.25 10.52
N GLN A 379 13.31 13.91 9.47
CA GLN A 379 13.19 13.41 8.10
C GLN A 379 14.10 12.20 7.86
N ALA A 380 15.30 12.20 8.46
CA ALA A 380 16.17 11.03 8.46
C ALA A 380 15.51 9.81 9.15
N VAL A 381 14.79 10.02 10.27
CA VAL A 381 14.00 8.96 10.93
C VAL A 381 12.96 8.38 9.97
N LEU A 382 12.24 9.22 9.23
CA LEU A 382 11.24 8.77 8.26
C LEU A 382 11.89 7.87 7.19
N PHE A 383 12.98 8.31 6.56
CA PHE A 383 13.65 7.53 5.52
C PHE A 383 14.24 6.21 6.04
N TYR A 384 14.85 6.19 7.23
CA TYR A 384 15.33 4.94 7.82
C TYR A 384 14.18 3.99 8.18
N SER A 385 13.02 4.51 8.58
CA SER A 385 11.84 3.70 8.88
C SER A 385 11.26 3.07 7.61
N LEU A 386 11.14 3.84 6.52
CA LEU A 386 10.74 3.30 5.21
C LEU A 386 11.69 2.20 4.73
N GLY A 387 13.00 2.37 4.92
CA GLY A 387 13.98 1.32 4.62
C GLY A 387 13.80 0.06 5.47
N LEU A 388 13.43 0.19 6.74
CA LEU A 388 13.16 -0.94 7.63
C LEU A 388 11.84 -1.65 7.26
N ASP A 389 10.80 -0.91 6.90
CA ASP A 389 9.53 -1.47 6.42
C ASP A 389 9.75 -2.30 5.16
N LYS A 390 10.56 -1.79 4.22
CA LYS A 390 10.96 -2.55 3.03
C LYS A 390 11.80 -3.77 3.35
N ALA A 391 12.73 -3.68 4.30
CA ALA A 391 13.50 -4.83 4.74
C ALA A 391 12.62 -5.93 5.36
N ALA A 392 11.49 -5.57 5.99
CA ALA A 392 10.55 -6.51 6.60
C ALA A 392 9.67 -7.25 5.58
N GLU A 393 9.55 -6.76 4.33
CA GLU A 393 8.85 -7.47 3.24
C GLU A 393 9.56 -8.79 2.87
N LEU A 394 10.84 -8.93 3.21
CA LEU A 394 11.59 -10.17 3.04
C LEU A 394 11.43 -11.02 4.31
N GLN A 395 10.60 -12.06 4.24
CA GLN A 395 10.35 -13.03 5.33
C GLN A 395 11.59 -13.87 5.73
N THR A 396 12.79 -13.50 5.25
CA THR A 396 14.04 -14.18 5.55
C THR A 396 14.80 -13.44 6.64
N SER A 397 15.20 -14.17 7.69
CA SER A 397 16.05 -13.73 8.81
C SER A 397 17.49 -13.33 8.40
N THR A 398 17.73 -12.99 7.14
CA THR A 398 19.03 -12.83 6.50
C THR A 398 19.12 -11.53 5.69
N LEU A 399 18.57 -10.43 6.22
CA LEU A 399 18.94 -9.11 5.73
C LEU A 399 20.09 -8.55 6.56
N ASP A 400 21.32 -8.83 6.09
CA ASP A 400 22.61 -8.41 6.66
C ASP A 400 22.82 -6.89 6.76
N PHE A 401 21.80 -6.05 6.56
CA PHE A 401 21.90 -4.59 6.63
C PHE A 401 20.79 -3.91 7.45
N ALA A 402 19.78 -4.63 7.93
CA ALA A 402 18.72 -4.06 8.76
C ALA A 402 19.27 -3.50 10.10
N HIS A 403 20.29 -4.15 10.67
CA HIS A 403 21.00 -3.66 11.87
C HIS A 403 21.62 -2.26 11.67
N ILE A 404 22.03 -1.93 10.44
CA ILE A 404 22.58 -0.61 10.08
C ILE A 404 21.49 0.46 10.12
N LEU A 405 20.31 0.16 9.56
CA LEU A 405 19.17 1.08 9.52
C LEU A 405 18.64 1.39 10.93
N TYR A 406 18.43 0.36 11.75
CA TYR A 406 18.06 0.52 13.16
C TYR A 406 19.06 1.40 13.91
N SER A 407 20.36 1.11 13.77
CA SER A 407 21.40 1.90 14.43
C SER A 407 21.41 3.34 13.94
N ASN A 408 21.24 3.60 12.63
CA ASN A 408 21.23 4.95 12.08
C ASN A 408 20.00 5.75 12.56
N ARG A 409 18.84 5.10 12.66
CA ARG A 409 17.63 5.70 13.24
C ARG A 409 17.79 6.00 14.73
N ALA A 410 18.44 5.12 15.49
CA ALA A 410 18.84 5.39 16.88
C ALA A 410 19.72 6.65 17.00
N ALA A 411 20.62 6.88 16.03
CA ALA A 411 21.43 8.09 16.00
C ALA A 411 20.59 9.37 15.86
N CYS A 412 19.54 9.34 15.04
CA CYS A 412 18.59 10.44 14.91
C CYS A 412 17.84 10.65 16.21
N PHE A 413 17.35 9.59 16.85
CA PHE A 413 16.62 9.69 18.12
C PHE A 413 17.49 10.27 19.25
N LEU A 414 18.78 9.91 19.30
CA LEU A 414 19.74 10.56 20.21
C LEU A 414 19.85 12.07 19.96
N LYS A 415 19.85 12.50 18.69
CA LYS A 415 19.90 13.94 18.32
C LYS A 415 18.61 14.68 18.65
N LEU A 416 17.48 13.99 18.58
CA LEU A 416 16.15 14.52 18.92
C LEU A 416 15.84 14.46 20.42
N GLY A 417 16.68 13.81 21.23
CA GLY A 417 16.47 13.64 22.67
C GLY A 417 15.47 12.53 23.03
N HIS A 418 15.10 11.67 22.08
CA HIS A 418 14.23 10.51 22.30
C HIS A 418 15.04 9.28 22.72
N PHE A 419 15.58 9.28 23.94
CA PHE A 419 16.52 8.26 24.39
C PHE A 419 15.90 6.86 24.52
N ASP A 420 14.64 6.74 24.93
CA ASP A 420 13.95 5.44 25.02
C ASP A 420 13.84 4.75 23.65
N LYS A 421 13.44 5.50 22.62
CA LYS A 421 13.37 5.00 21.24
C LYS A 421 14.75 4.64 20.68
N ALA A 422 15.79 5.39 21.07
CA ALA A 422 17.16 5.04 20.71
C ALA A 422 17.60 3.71 21.34
N LEU A 423 17.20 3.42 22.59
CA LEU A 423 17.47 2.13 23.22
C LEU A 423 16.76 0.98 22.50
N GLU A 424 15.47 1.14 22.19
CA GLU A 424 14.69 0.15 21.44
C GLU A 424 15.34 -0.19 20.09
N ASP A 425 15.74 0.83 19.31
CA ASP A 425 16.40 0.62 18.02
C ASP A 425 17.78 -0.04 18.19
N THR A 426 18.54 0.31 19.23
CA THR A 426 19.82 -0.37 19.50
C THR A 426 19.63 -1.82 19.94
N ASP A 427 18.54 -2.15 20.64
CA ASP A 427 18.21 -3.53 20.98
C ASP A 427 17.91 -4.35 19.73
N GLN A 428 17.13 -3.81 18.79
CA GLN A 428 16.86 -4.50 17.52
C GLN A 428 18.12 -4.66 16.68
N ALA A 429 18.97 -3.62 16.60
CA ALA A 429 20.24 -3.72 15.89
C ALA A 429 21.16 -4.81 16.48
N LEU A 430 21.21 -4.95 17.80
CA LEU A 430 22.06 -5.93 18.49
C LEU A 430 21.48 -7.35 18.51
N LYS A 431 20.16 -7.51 18.36
CA LYS A 431 19.53 -8.81 18.11
C LYS A 431 19.95 -9.36 16.73
N LEU A 432 20.07 -8.47 15.75
CA LEU A 432 20.48 -8.81 14.39
C LEU A 432 22.00 -8.99 14.26
N ASP A 433 22.79 -8.11 14.87
CA ASP A 433 24.24 -8.24 14.98
C ASP A 433 24.71 -7.83 16.38
N SER A 434 24.95 -8.82 17.22
CA SER A 434 25.39 -8.63 18.61
C SER A 434 26.79 -8.00 18.76
N THR A 435 27.57 -7.97 17.67
CA THR A 435 28.92 -7.40 17.61
C THR A 435 28.93 -5.99 17.00
N PHE A 436 27.76 -5.43 16.66
CA PHE A 436 27.68 -4.15 15.97
C PHE A 436 28.06 -2.97 16.86
N VAL A 437 29.34 -2.57 16.81
CA VAL A 437 29.95 -1.58 17.69
C VAL A 437 29.23 -0.23 17.67
N LYS A 438 28.73 0.21 16.51
CA LYS A 438 27.97 1.47 16.41
C LYS A 438 26.68 1.45 17.21
N ALA A 439 25.97 0.32 17.26
CA ALA A 439 24.77 0.17 18.08
C ALA A 439 25.10 0.13 19.58
N LEU A 440 26.15 -0.60 19.98
CA LEU A 440 26.64 -0.60 21.37
C LEU A 440 27.02 0.82 21.83
N PHE A 441 27.75 1.56 21.00
CA PHE A 441 28.14 2.94 21.30
C PHE A 441 26.92 3.85 21.46
N ARG A 442 25.96 3.80 20.52
CA ARG A 442 24.71 4.58 20.57
C ARG A 442 23.86 4.24 21.81
N ARG A 443 23.78 2.96 22.19
CA ARG A 443 23.10 2.50 23.40
C ARG A 443 23.75 3.07 24.67
N GLY A 444 25.08 3.03 24.74
CA GLY A 444 25.84 3.64 25.82
C GLY A 444 25.60 5.15 25.97
N LEU A 445 25.53 5.88 24.85
CA LEU A 445 25.19 7.30 24.85
C LEU A 445 23.75 7.56 25.33
N ALA A 446 22.79 6.71 24.95
CA ALA A 446 21.41 6.83 25.41
C ALA A 446 21.30 6.64 26.93
N TYR A 447 21.89 5.57 27.48
CA TYR A 447 21.91 5.35 28.93
C TYR A 447 22.61 6.49 29.68
N HIS A 448 23.73 6.99 29.15
CA HIS A 448 24.41 8.15 29.74
C HIS A 448 23.50 9.39 29.77
N ALA A 449 22.79 9.68 28.67
CA ALA A 449 21.86 10.80 28.60
C ALA A 449 20.69 10.68 29.59
N MET A 450 20.22 9.46 29.83
CA MET A 450 19.22 9.13 30.84
C MET A 450 19.78 9.08 32.27
N LYS A 451 21.08 9.40 32.46
CA LYS A 451 21.81 9.32 33.73
C LYS A 451 21.89 7.92 34.34
N ASN A 452 21.66 6.88 33.54
CA ASN A 452 21.87 5.50 33.94
C ASN A 452 23.34 5.12 33.69
N TYR A 453 24.24 5.69 34.50
CA TYR A 453 25.68 5.61 34.24
C TYR A 453 26.26 4.20 34.41
N SER A 454 25.69 3.36 35.28
CA SER A 454 26.12 1.98 35.46
C SER A 454 25.93 1.15 34.18
N GLU A 455 24.74 1.22 33.58
CA GLU A 455 24.44 0.53 32.31
C GLU A 455 25.25 1.11 31.14
N ALA A 456 25.44 2.44 31.12
CA ALA A 456 26.28 3.08 30.13
C ALA A 456 27.72 2.55 30.15
N LEU A 457 28.31 2.38 31.34
CA LEU A 457 29.66 1.84 31.50
C LEU A 457 29.78 0.41 30.99
N LEU A 458 28.84 -0.47 31.34
CA LEU A 458 28.85 -1.87 30.90
C LEU A 458 28.83 -1.99 29.37
N VAL A 459 27.92 -1.25 28.74
CA VAL A 459 27.76 -1.31 27.28
C VAL A 459 28.92 -0.64 26.55
N LEU A 460 29.43 0.49 27.04
CA LEU A 460 30.57 1.18 26.45
C LEU A 460 31.89 0.40 26.63
N ALA A 461 32.05 -0.31 27.74
CA ALA A 461 33.18 -1.21 27.95
C ALA A 461 33.18 -2.34 26.91
N LYS A 462 32.02 -2.98 26.69
CA LYS A 462 31.85 -3.98 25.64
C LYS A 462 32.14 -3.41 24.24
N ALA A 463 31.69 -2.20 23.95
CA ALA A 463 32.02 -1.53 22.67
C ALA A 463 33.53 -1.27 22.54
N HIS A 464 34.21 -0.95 23.64
CA HIS A 464 35.65 -0.71 23.68
C HIS A 464 36.47 -1.99 23.51
N GLU A 465 35.99 -3.13 24.00
CA GLU A 465 36.62 -4.44 23.77
C GLU A 465 36.68 -4.78 22.27
N PHE A 466 35.59 -4.50 21.53
CA PHE A 466 35.56 -4.72 20.08
C PHE A 466 36.41 -3.69 19.29
N GLU A 467 36.41 -2.41 19.69
CA GLU A 467 37.20 -1.35 19.05
C GLU A 467 38.06 -0.55 20.05
N PRO A 468 39.17 -1.10 20.55
CA PRO A 468 39.97 -0.46 21.61
C PRO A 468 40.70 0.81 21.15
N LYS A 469 40.88 0.99 19.84
CA LYS A 469 41.53 2.18 19.26
C LYS A 469 40.55 3.33 18.98
N ASN A 470 39.25 3.12 19.17
CA ASN A 470 38.24 4.14 18.88
C ASN A 470 38.21 5.21 19.98
N LYS A 471 38.69 6.42 19.62
CA LYS A 471 38.78 7.56 20.55
C LYS A 471 37.40 8.01 21.07
N GLN A 472 36.34 7.89 20.28
CA GLN A 472 35.01 8.34 20.67
C GLN A 472 34.43 7.45 21.77
N ILE A 473 34.59 6.13 21.65
CA ILE A 473 34.17 5.16 22.66
C ILE A 473 34.93 5.39 23.96
N LYS A 474 36.26 5.55 23.88
CA LYS A 474 37.10 5.83 25.05
C LYS A 474 36.67 7.12 25.79
N GLN A 475 36.37 8.18 25.04
CA GLN A 475 35.87 9.43 25.62
C GLN A 475 34.50 9.25 26.27
N ALA A 476 33.56 8.58 25.61
CA ALA A 476 32.24 8.31 26.16
C ALA A 476 32.30 7.48 27.45
N LEU A 477 33.19 6.47 27.49
CA LEU A 477 33.43 5.67 28.69
C LEU A 477 33.92 6.54 29.84
N GLN A 478 34.92 7.39 29.60
CA GLN A 478 35.44 8.32 30.61
C GLN A 478 34.36 9.30 31.11
N PHE A 479 33.49 9.80 30.23
CA PHE A 479 32.37 10.65 30.63
C PHE A 479 31.37 9.90 31.52
N ALA A 480 31.05 8.65 31.19
CA ALA A 480 30.19 7.81 32.01
C ALA A 480 30.82 7.48 33.38
N GLU A 481 32.13 7.27 33.48
CA GLU A 481 32.84 7.03 34.75
C GLU A 481 32.75 8.23 35.68
N VAL A 482 32.97 9.42 35.14
CA VAL A 482 32.86 10.69 35.88
C VAL A 482 31.42 10.91 36.35
N GLY A 483 30.44 10.65 35.48
CA GLY A 483 29.00 10.72 35.80
C GLY A 483 28.63 9.78 36.94
N HIS A 484 29.01 8.51 36.84
CA HIS A 484 28.77 7.48 37.85
C HIS A 484 29.42 7.82 39.20
N THR A 485 30.68 8.26 39.19
CA THR A 485 31.40 8.64 40.41
C THR A 485 30.74 9.83 41.10
N ARG A 486 30.27 10.82 40.33
CA ARG A 486 29.54 11.97 40.86
C ARG A 486 28.21 11.56 41.49
N GLU A 487 27.49 10.63 40.87
CA GLU A 487 26.24 10.11 41.41
C GLU A 487 26.45 9.34 42.72
N MET A 488 27.43 8.43 42.76
CA MET A 488 27.77 7.66 43.96
C MET A 488 28.18 8.56 45.12
N ARG A 489 28.98 9.60 44.87
CA ARG A 489 29.32 10.61 45.89
C ARG A 489 28.10 11.36 46.42
N LYS A 490 27.12 11.69 45.57
CA LYS A 490 25.88 12.33 46.02
C LYS A 490 25.05 11.41 46.92
N ARG A 491 24.97 10.11 46.58
CA ARG A 491 24.26 9.10 47.39
C ARG A 491 24.95 8.78 48.73
N MET A 492 26.26 9.02 48.84
CA MET A 492 26.99 8.86 50.10
C MET A 492 26.93 10.10 51.00
N ASN A 493 26.69 11.28 50.43
CA ASN A 493 26.71 12.56 51.14
C ASN A 493 25.33 13.11 51.48
N GLY A 494 24.25 12.48 51.00
CA GLY A 494 22.86 12.80 51.34
C GLY A 494 22.19 11.58 51.94
#